data_AF-A0A3C0VB26-F1
#
_entry.id   AF-A0A3C0VB26-F1
#
_cell.length_a   1.000
_cell.length_b   1.000
_cell.length_c   1.000
_cell.angle_alpha   90.00
_cell.angle_beta   90.00
_cell.angle_gamma   90.00
#
_symmetry.space_group_name_H-M   'P 1'
#
loop_
_entity.id
_entity.type
_entity.pdbx_description
1 polymer ?
#
loop_
_entity_poly.entity_id
_entity_poly.type
_entity_poly.pdbx_seq_one_letter_code
_entity_poly.pdbx_strand_id
1 'polypeptide(L)'
;MLCNLLATALAFPQVEISGRILHPRVAGGQDMMPFTAIACFANLSGAGGEGSSFRTWETEPVGWYRIAGAPGTRTLLFSTPGRCMRPIVRTDVACAPGETLSLAVRPAFDFFNFAESAWDPKPATHYFQTFVARGTSVTQVGFRLVHDGIDGPGPGAQTLCVSVHEEAPGAPDAWPQVGPAMPVPGVDCGGPKNYLWAAGWNSGEVPLVPGRKYAVCIAAETPGGVFQAFWREDADTACECYRLGPSGVTGATGRDLWLAVATDGDGLRIPYNKRVQTEFQEFAGFRRTWAQTYIAQGRSLAGVILYAAVSGAQPPLGRQRACVRVRRGGPHGPVVGLEKIASGNGNWTGDASWGMFGAAYAPGEVPLVPGERYAIEFQSLEHRGTLHGYTNIKGQVSDDRPGFNPYRKAAPDSYAAGTAYANGIEAVECDLDMQIIEYEQAP
;
A
#
# COMPACT_ATOMS: atom_id res chain seq x y z
N MET A 1 -21.34 -56.52 12.61
CA MET A 1 -20.20 -55.85 13.28
C MET A 1 -19.73 -54.72 12.38
N LEU A 2 -20.41 -53.56 12.42
CA LEU A 2 -19.98 -52.34 11.73
C LEU A 2 -19.17 -51.51 12.73
N CYS A 3 -17.86 -51.38 12.50
CA CYS A 3 -17.02 -50.47 13.26
C CYS A 3 -17.29 -49.04 12.78
N ASN A 4 -18.04 -48.27 13.58
CA ASN A 4 -18.08 -46.81 13.50
C ASN A 4 -16.73 -46.26 13.98
N LEU A 5 -15.79 -46.09 13.06
CA LEU A 5 -14.63 -45.23 13.25
C LEU A 5 -15.11 -43.77 13.22
N LEU A 6 -15.62 -43.30 14.36
CA LEU A 6 -15.73 -41.88 14.66
C LEU A 6 -14.31 -41.32 14.72
N ALA A 7 -13.82 -40.82 13.58
CA ALA A 7 -12.66 -39.96 13.55
C ALA A 7 -13.00 -38.70 14.35
N THR A 8 -12.56 -38.65 15.60
CA THR A 8 -12.45 -37.40 16.33
C THR A 8 -11.55 -36.49 15.51
N ALA A 9 -12.14 -35.54 14.80
CA ALA A 9 -11.42 -34.44 14.20
C ALA A 9 -10.67 -33.76 15.36
N LEU A 10 -9.37 -34.01 15.46
CA LEU A 10 -8.50 -33.32 16.41
C LEU A 10 -8.61 -31.84 16.08
N ALA A 11 -9.36 -31.10 16.90
CA ALA A 11 -9.40 -29.66 16.84
C ALA A 11 -8.00 -29.18 17.21
N PHE A 12 -7.17 -28.93 16.19
CA PHE A 12 -5.88 -28.29 16.41
C PHE A 12 -6.14 -26.91 17.01
N PRO A 13 -5.50 -26.55 18.13
CA PRO A 13 -5.71 -25.26 18.77
C PRO A 13 -5.31 -24.16 17.79
N GLN A 14 -6.28 -23.39 17.30
CA GLN A 14 -6.03 -22.24 16.44
C GLN A 14 -5.37 -21.13 17.24
N VAL A 15 -4.55 -20.33 16.58
CA VAL A 15 -3.97 -19.11 17.16
C VAL A 15 -4.69 -17.90 16.59
N GLU A 16 -4.78 -16.84 17.38
CA GLU A 16 -5.35 -15.56 17.00
C GLU A 16 -4.32 -14.44 17.18
N ILE A 17 -4.14 -13.63 16.15
CA ILE A 17 -3.37 -12.38 16.21
C ILE A 17 -4.35 -11.25 15.90
N SER A 18 -4.51 -10.30 16.80
CA SER A 18 -5.37 -9.14 16.59
C SER A 18 -4.71 -7.85 17.06
N GLY A 19 -5.31 -6.72 16.74
CA GLY A 19 -4.78 -5.43 17.15
C GLY A 19 -5.45 -4.28 16.43
N ARG A 20 -4.88 -3.08 16.56
CA ARG A 20 -5.29 -1.89 15.80
C ARG A 20 -4.07 -1.24 15.17
N ILE A 21 -4.26 -0.68 13.98
CA ILE A 21 -3.27 0.19 13.35
C ILE A 21 -3.61 1.63 13.74
N LEU A 22 -2.83 2.19 14.66
CA LEU A 22 -3.06 3.50 15.24
C LEU A 22 -1.78 4.34 15.17
N HIS A 23 -1.92 5.64 14.98
CA HIS A 23 -0.80 6.59 15.10
C HIS A 23 -1.26 7.82 15.86
N PRO A 24 -0.42 8.45 16.72
CA PRO A 24 -0.76 9.75 17.29
C PRO A 24 -1.13 10.73 16.18
N ARG A 25 -2.16 11.55 16.39
CA ARG A 25 -2.54 12.58 15.41
C ARG A 25 -1.46 13.63 15.21
N VAL A 26 -0.70 13.90 16.27
CA VAL A 26 0.33 14.94 16.32
C VAL A 26 1.48 14.44 17.19
N ALA A 27 2.69 14.96 16.98
CA ALA A 27 3.84 14.61 17.79
C ALA A 27 3.55 14.85 19.29
N GLY A 28 3.83 13.84 20.12
CA GLY A 28 3.57 13.87 21.58
C GLY A 28 2.10 13.81 22.01
N GLY A 29 1.14 13.80 21.07
CA GLY A 29 -0.29 13.75 21.36
C GLY A 29 -0.76 12.37 21.86
N GLN A 30 -1.85 12.37 22.63
CA GLN A 30 -2.53 11.14 23.08
C GLN A 30 -3.71 10.72 22.19
N ASP A 31 -4.23 11.65 21.37
CA ASP A 31 -5.28 11.33 20.40
C ASP A 31 -4.69 10.53 19.25
N MET A 32 -5.38 9.45 18.86
CA MET A 32 -4.89 8.44 17.92
C MET A 32 -5.73 8.44 16.65
N MET A 33 -5.09 8.63 15.50
CA MET A 33 -5.67 8.37 14.19
C MET A 33 -5.66 6.86 13.91
N PRO A 34 -6.81 6.23 13.64
CA PRO A 34 -6.85 4.87 13.14
C PRO A 34 -6.58 4.84 11.63
N PHE A 35 -5.85 3.83 11.18
CA PHE A 35 -5.65 3.52 9.77
C PHE A 35 -6.64 2.42 9.37
N THR A 36 -7.58 2.77 8.51
CA THR A 36 -8.64 1.88 8.04
C THR A 36 -8.34 1.41 6.62
N ALA A 37 -9.13 0.44 6.13
CA ALA A 37 -8.98 -0.12 4.79
C ALA A 37 -7.62 -0.77 4.50
N ILE A 38 -6.73 -0.94 5.49
CA ILE A 38 -5.41 -1.55 5.36
C ILE A 38 -5.54 -3.08 5.33
N ALA A 39 -4.99 -3.72 4.30
CA ALA A 39 -4.87 -5.17 4.26
C ALA A 39 -3.70 -5.64 5.14
N CYS A 40 -3.95 -6.66 5.94
CA CYS A 40 -2.98 -7.46 6.69
C CYS A 40 -2.90 -8.83 6.03
N PHE A 41 -1.73 -9.20 5.55
CA PHE A 41 -1.40 -10.53 5.04
C PHE A 41 -0.46 -11.22 6.00
N ALA A 42 -0.74 -12.47 6.33
CA ALA A 42 0.04 -13.26 7.27
C ALA A 42 0.45 -14.58 6.62
N ASN A 43 1.75 -14.88 6.64
CA ASN A 43 2.29 -16.13 6.12
C ASN A 43 3.14 -16.81 7.19
N LEU A 44 2.97 -18.13 7.34
CA LEU A 44 3.87 -18.95 8.14
C LEU A 44 5.27 -18.94 7.51
N SER A 45 6.29 -19.02 8.35
CA SER A 45 7.68 -19.23 7.94
C SER A 45 7.81 -20.60 7.25
N GLY A 46 8.67 -20.69 6.22
CA GLY A 46 8.82 -21.91 5.42
C GLY A 46 7.88 -21.98 4.21
N ALA A 47 7.97 -23.08 3.46
CA ALA A 47 7.18 -23.31 2.26
C ALA A 47 5.79 -23.90 2.58
N GLY A 48 4.83 -23.68 1.68
CA GLY A 48 3.56 -24.42 1.65
C GLY A 48 2.51 -24.04 2.72
N GLY A 49 2.82 -23.13 3.64
CA GLY A 49 1.83 -22.56 4.55
C GLY A 49 0.81 -21.70 3.81
N GLU A 50 -0.49 -21.97 4.02
CA GLU A 50 -1.56 -21.14 3.48
C GLU A 50 -1.52 -19.75 4.13
N GLY A 51 -1.51 -18.69 3.31
CA GLY A 51 -1.61 -17.33 3.79
C GLY A 51 -2.98 -17.06 4.42
N SER A 52 -3.04 -16.07 5.29
CA SER A 52 -4.29 -15.54 5.82
C SER A 52 -4.33 -14.04 5.57
N SER A 53 -5.51 -13.49 5.32
CA SER A 53 -5.67 -12.06 5.11
C SER A 53 -6.80 -11.49 5.94
N PHE A 54 -6.69 -10.20 6.24
CA PHE A 54 -7.74 -9.41 6.85
C PHE A 54 -7.65 -7.97 6.34
N ARG A 55 -8.77 -7.25 6.25
CA ARG A 55 -8.76 -5.82 5.96
C ARG A 55 -9.29 -5.07 7.16
N THR A 56 -8.52 -4.09 7.65
CA THR A 56 -8.87 -3.37 8.88
C THR A 56 -10.25 -2.75 8.79
N TRP A 57 -11.00 -2.79 9.88
CA TRP A 57 -12.36 -2.28 9.93
C TRP A 57 -12.42 -0.76 9.76
N GLU A 58 -13.41 -0.31 8.99
CA GLU A 58 -13.73 1.10 8.79
C GLU A 58 -14.68 1.62 9.89
N THR A 59 -15.35 0.73 10.61
CA THR A 59 -16.27 1.02 11.72
C THR A 59 -15.73 0.51 13.05
N GLU A 60 -16.35 0.90 14.17
CA GLU A 60 -15.90 0.50 15.51
C GLU A 60 -15.80 -1.03 15.69
N PRO A 61 -14.68 -1.56 16.23
CA PRO A 61 -13.46 -0.84 16.60
C PRO A 61 -12.62 -0.41 15.37
N VAL A 62 -12.50 0.89 15.13
CA VAL A 62 -11.92 1.42 13.86
C VAL A 62 -10.42 1.08 13.76
N GLY A 63 -9.97 0.65 12.58
CA GLY A 63 -8.58 0.27 12.33
C GLY A 63 -8.18 -1.07 12.95
N TRP A 64 -9.14 -1.85 13.45
CA TRP A 64 -8.90 -3.18 14.02
C TRP A 64 -8.65 -4.24 12.96
N TYR A 65 -7.79 -5.21 13.27
CA TYR A 65 -7.56 -6.40 12.45
C TYR A 65 -7.55 -7.68 13.28
N ARG A 66 -7.81 -8.81 12.61
CA ARG A 66 -7.71 -10.16 13.19
C ARG A 66 -7.27 -11.19 12.15
N ILE A 67 -6.29 -11.99 12.51
CA ILE A 67 -5.79 -13.14 11.76
C ILE A 67 -5.91 -14.37 12.65
N ALA A 68 -6.58 -15.40 12.15
CA ALA A 68 -6.64 -16.71 12.79
C ALA A 68 -6.00 -17.77 11.90
N GLY A 69 -5.36 -18.79 12.48
CA GLY A 69 -4.77 -19.87 11.70
C GLY A 69 -3.98 -20.89 12.52
N ALA A 70 -3.13 -21.67 11.85
CA ALA A 70 -2.29 -22.69 12.49
C ALA A 70 -1.14 -22.08 13.32
N PRO A 71 -0.73 -22.70 14.44
CA PRO A 71 0.41 -22.24 15.24
C PRO A 71 1.73 -22.24 14.44
N GLY A 72 2.70 -21.44 14.89
CA GLY A 72 4.02 -21.30 14.27
C GLY A 72 4.49 -19.84 14.18
N THR A 73 5.67 -19.65 13.59
CA THR A 73 6.26 -18.32 13.37
C THR A 73 5.77 -17.72 12.07
N ARG A 74 5.34 -16.46 12.10
CA ARG A 74 4.75 -15.77 10.95
C ARG A 74 5.43 -14.44 10.64
N THR A 75 5.35 -14.06 9.38
CA THR A 75 5.54 -12.67 8.94
C THR A 75 4.17 -12.06 8.63
N LEU A 76 3.94 -10.86 9.15
CA LEU A 76 2.77 -10.04 8.89
C LEU A 76 3.17 -8.85 8.01
N LEU A 77 2.39 -8.59 6.97
CA LEU A 77 2.51 -7.45 6.07
C LEU A 77 1.23 -6.62 6.17
N PHE A 78 1.34 -5.37 6.58
CA PHE A 78 0.25 -4.40 6.57
C PHE A 78 0.48 -3.39 5.44
N SER A 79 -0.36 -3.41 4.42
CA SER A 79 -0.29 -2.42 3.33
C SER A 79 -1.59 -2.37 2.55
N THR A 80 -1.88 -1.20 2.01
CA THR A 80 -2.82 -1.05 0.89
C THR A 80 -2.15 -0.08 -0.06
N PRO A 81 -1.57 -0.59 -1.17
CA PRO A 81 -0.77 0.23 -2.06
C PRO A 81 -1.55 1.46 -2.56
N GLY A 82 -0.85 2.58 -2.75
CA GLY A 82 -1.48 3.84 -3.17
C GLY A 82 -2.33 4.56 -2.10
N ARG A 83 -2.21 4.24 -0.81
CA ARG A 83 -2.89 4.97 0.29
C ARG A 83 -1.93 5.80 1.17
N CYS A 84 -2.43 6.52 2.16
CA CYS A 84 -1.62 7.34 3.08
C CYS A 84 -0.86 6.48 4.13
N MET A 85 -0.12 5.45 3.72
CA MET A 85 0.65 4.60 4.65
C MET A 85 1.70 3.76 3.91
N ARG A 86 2.96 3.83 4.36
CA ARG A 86 3.99 2.87 3.93
C ARG A 86 3.67 1.46 4.44
N PRO A 87 4.10 0.42 3.72
CA PRO A 87 3.99 -0.94 4.20
C PRO A 87 4.68 -1.12 5.55
N ILE A 88 4.06 -1.90 6.44
CA ILE A 88 4.66 -2.30 7.71
C ILE A 88 4.85 -3.80 7.67
N VAL A 89 6.07 -4.24 7.97
CA VAL A 89 6.38 -5.67 8.09
C VAL A 89 6.72 -5.99 9.55
N ARG A 90 6.16 -7.09 10.05
CA ARG A 90 6.48 -7.68 11.35
C ARG A 90 6.89 -9.13 11.14
N THR A 91 8.15 -9.43 11.41
CA THR A 91 8.71 -10.77 11.27
C THR A 91 8.68 -11.48 12.61
N ASP A 92 8.96 -12.79 12.59
CA ASP A 92 9.23 -13.58 13.78
C ASP A 92 8.10 -13.56 14.82
N VAL A 93 6.85 -13.38 14.36
CA VAL A 93 5.67 -13.42 15.22
C VAL A 93 5.35 -14.88 15.52
N ALA A 94 5.94 -15.40 16.61
CA ALA A 94 5.72 -16.75 17.09
C ALA A 94 4.36 -16.85 17.80
N CYS A 95 3.58 -17.88 17.45
CA CYS A 95 2.32 -18.20 18.12
C CYS A 95 2.26 -19.67 18.52
N ALA A 96 2.13 -19.95 19.81
CA ALA A 96 1.90 -21.29 20.34
C ALA A 96 0.44 -21.74 20.12
N PRO A 97 0.16 -23.06 20.06
CA PRO A 97 -1.20 -23.56 19.88
C PRO A 97 -2.18 -22.98 20.93
N GLY A 98 -3.28 -22.39 20.46
CA GLY A 98 -4.32 -21.80 21.32
C GLY A 98 -4.04 -20.38 21.80
N GLU A 99 -2.89 -19.81 21.43
CA GLU A 99 -2.49 -18.46 21.85
C GLU A 99 -3.33 -17.38 21.18
N THR A 100 -3.64 -16.33 21.95
CA THR A 100 -4.18 -15.06 21.43
C THR A 100 -3.17 -13.95 21.70
N LEU A 101 -2.69 -13.32 20.63
CA LEU A 101 -1.70 -12.26 20.65
C LEU A 101 -2.34 -10.93 20.23
N SER A 102 -2.10 -9.88 21.02
CA SER A 102 -2.50 -8.51 20.67
C SER A 102 -1.27 -7.70 20.29
N LEU A 103 -1.22 -7.20 19.06
CA LEU A 103 -0.09 -6.44 18.52
C LEU A 103 -0.48 -5.00 18.18
N ALA A 104 0.21 -4.05 18.81
CA ALA A 104 0.14 -2.66 18.43
C ALA A 104 0.96 -2.41 17.15
N VAL A 105 0.31 -1.90 16.12
CA VAL A 105 0.94 -1.61 14.82
C VAL A 105 0.88 -0.11 14.58
N ARG A 106 2.02 0.47 14.22
CA ARG A 106 2.15 1.91 13.97
C ARG A 106 2.94 2.12 12.68
N PRO A 107 2.43 2.91 11.73
CA PRO A 107 3.21 3.37 10.59
C PRO A 107 4.41 4.22 11.03
N ALA A 108 5.45 4.28 10.19
CA ALA A 108 6.60 5.14 10.41
C ALA A 108 6.53 6.36 9.48
N PHE A 109 6.66 7.56 10.05
CA PHE A 109 6.65 8.83 9.34
C PHE A 109 7.75 9.75 9.82
N ASP A 110 8.50 10.35 8.90
CA ASP A 110 9.53 11.35 9.19
C ASP A 110 8.92 12.70 9.56
N PHE A 111 7.73 12.98 9.03
CA PHE A 111 6.85 14.04 9.47
C PHE A 111 5.41 13.54 9.44
N PHE A 112 4.61 13.92 10.43
CA PHE A 112 3.19 13.68 10.40
C PHE A 112 2.43 14.75 11.19
N ASN A 113 1.31 15.16 10.63
CA ASN A 113 0.25 15.84 11.34
C ASN A 113 -1.09 15.40 10.74
N PHE A 114 -2.00 14.97 11.60
CA PHE A 114 -3.33 14.47 11.26
C PHE A 114 -4.43 15.26 11.98
N ALA A 115 -4.13 16.49 12.40
CA ALA A 115 -5.09 17.39 13.02
C ALA A 115 -6.07 17.95 11.97
N GLU A 116 -7.35 17.86 12.26
CA GLU A 116 -8.45 18.32 11.40
C GLU A 116 -9.28 19.42 12.08
N SER A 117 -8.77 19.99 13.17
CA SER A 117 -9.47 20.98 13.99
C SER A 117 -9.45 22.40 13.41
N ALA A 118 -8.57 22.68 12.45
CA ALA A 118 -8.44 23.97 11.79
C ALA A 118 -8.00 23.77 10.33
N TRP A 119 -8.22 24.79 9.52
CA TRP A 119 -7.85 24.80 8.11
C TRP A 119 -7.48 26.19 7.62
N ASP A 120 -6.84 26.27 6.45
CA ASP A 120 -6.55 27.54 5.80
C ASP A 120 -7.84 28.15 5.23
N PRO A 121 -8.32 29.31 5.73
CA PRO A 121 -9.56 29.93 5.24
C PRO A 121 -9.35 30.67 3.91
N LYS A 122 -8.13 30.64 3.34
CA LYS A 122 -7.81 31.30 2.08
C LYS A 122 -7.38 30.27 1.05
N PRO A 123 -7.86 30.36 -0.20
CA PRO A 123 -7.35 29.51 -1.27
C PRO A 123 -5.85 29.74 -1.47
N ALA A 124 -5.11 28.65 -1.66
CA ALA A 124 -3.70 28.65 -2.00
C ALA A 124 -3.47 27.90 -3.31
N THR A 125 -2.46 28.31 -4.08
CA THR A 125 -2.00 27.59 -5.27
C THR A 125 -0.98 26.52 -4.91
N HIS A 126 -0.24 26.73 -3.81
CA HIS A 126 0.78 25.81 -3.31
C HIS A 126 0.82 25.80 -1.79
N TYR A 127 1.15 24.64 -1.24
CA TYR A 127 1.60 24.50 0.14
C TYR A 127 2.93 23.75 0.17
N PHE A 128 3.83 24.18 1.05
CA PHE A 128 5.10 23.53 1.32
C PHE A 128 5.16 23.17 2.79
N GLN A 129 5.33 21.89 3.13
CA GLN A 129 5.58 21.45 4.50
C GLN A 129 7.02 20.99 4.61
N THR A 130 7.81 21.63 5.45
CA THR A 130 9.19 21.17 5.69
C THR A 130 9.23 19.95 6.61
N PHE A 131 10.23 19.09 6.42
CA PHE A 131 10.53 17.94 7.28
C PHE A 131 12.04 17.67 7.30
N VAL A 132 12.50 16.94 8.32
CA VAL A 132 13.88 16.43 8.39
C VAL A 132 13.89 14.96 8.00
N ALA A 133 14.67 14.62 6.99
CA ALA A 133 14.77 13.24 6.50
C ALA A 133 15.43 12.34 7.55
N ARG A 134 14.88 11.15 7.77
CA ARG A 134 15.51 10.05 8.53
C ARG A 134 15.94 8.91 7.60
N GLY A 135 15.24 8.74 6.48
CA GLY A 135 15.61 7.81 5.41
C GLY A 135 16.42 8.45 4.28
N THR A 136 16.70 7.63 3.28
CA THR A 136 17.48 7.96 2.08
C THR A 136 16.62 8.19 0.83
N SER A 137 15.32 7.90 0.90
CA SER A 137 14.36 8.22 -0.16
C SER A 137 12.98 8.51 0.41
N VAL A 138 12.29 9.52 -0.12
CA VAL A 138 10.82 9.58 0.00
C VAL A 138 10.23 8.45 -0.83
N THR A 139 9.16 7.87 -0.32
CA THR A 139 8.44 6.77 -0.99
C THR A 139 6.93 6.93 -0.87
N GLN A 140 6.48 7.75 0.08
CA GLN A 140 5.07 8.07 0.23
C GLN A 140 4.89 9.42 0.90
N VAL A 141 3.97 10.20 0.35
CA VAL A 141 3.39 11.38 0.96
C VAL A 141 1.90 11.18 0.99
N GLY A 142 1.30 11.32 2.17
CA GLY A 142 -0.14 11.35 2.32
C GLY A 142 -0.61 12.74 2.72
N PHE A 143 -1.75 13.16 2.19
CA PHE A 143 -2.32 14.49 2.46
C PHE A 143 -3.85 14.45 2.45
N ARG A 144 -4.47 15.48 3.03
CA ARG A 144 -5.92 15.64 3.14
C ARG A 144 -6.27 17.11 2.95
N LEU A 145 -7.28 17.36 2.13
CA LEU A 145 -7.76 18.71 1.82
C LEU A 145 -9.08 18.99 2.53
N VAL A 146 -9.42 20.27 2.60
CA VAL A 146 -10.72 20.74 3.08
C VAL A 146 -11.80 20.42 2.03
N HIS A 147 -13.01 20.10 2.48
CA HIS A 147 -14.16 19.76 1.65
C HIS A 147 -15.26 20.85 1.68
N ASP A 148 -16.19 20.83 0.71
CA ASP A 148 -17.22 21.87 0.44
C ASP A 148 -18.08 22.29 1.64
N GLY A 149 -18.30 21.38 2.59
CA GLY A 149 -19.16 21.61 3.75
C GLY A 149 -18.69 22.68 4.73
N ILE A 150 -17.47 23.20 4.58
CA ILE A 150 -16.88 24.18 5.50
C ILE A 150 -17.00 25.62 4.97
N ASP A 151 -16.68 25.88 3.69
CA ASP A 151 -16.62 27.25 3.12
C ASP A 151 -17.39 27.44 1.78
N GLY A 152 -18.14 26.44 1.30
CA GLY A 152 -18.88 26.50 0.02
C GLY A 152 -18.24 25.68 -1.12
N PRO A 153 -18.78 25.72 -2.36
CA PRO A 153 -18.28 24.89 -3.45
C PRO A 153 -16.85 25.27 -3.80
N GLY A 154 -15.89 24.39 -3.52
CA GLY A 154 -14.51 24.54 -3.95
C GLY A 154 -14.35 24.30 -5.46
N PRO A 155 -13.12 24.36 -5.98
CA PRO A 155 -12.82 24.13 -7.40
C PRO A 155 -13.18 22.73 -7.94
N GLY A 156 -13.69 21.83 -7.08
CA GLY A 156 -14.03 20.46 -7.43
C GLY A 156 -12.79 19.57 -7.57
N ALA A 157 -12.94 18.48 -8.31
CA ALA A 157 -11.84 17.54 -8.52
C ALA A 157 -10.82 18.07 -9.53
N GLN A 158 -9.53 18.01 -9.19
CA GLN A 158 -8.42 18.40 -10.05
C GLN A 158 -7.20 17.50 -9.83
N THR A 159 -6.22 17.53 -10.73
CA THR A 159 -4.92 16.89 -10.49
C THR A 159 -4.06 17.80 -9.63
N LEU A 160 -3.51 17.25 -8.54
CA LEU A 160 -2.46 17.91 -7.77
C LEU A 160 -1.11 17.25 -8.06
N CYS A 161 -0.05 18.04 -8.12
CA CYS A 161 1.31 17.57 -8.20
C CYS A 161 1.96 17.62 -6.82
N VAL A 162 2.55 16.52 -6.39
CA VAL A 162 3.36 16.45 -5.17
C VAL A 162 4.83 16.35 -5.56
N SER A 163 5.66 17.24 -5.04
CA SER A 163 7.11 17.25 -5.27
C SER A 163 7.87 17.43 -3.95
N VAL A 164 9.17 17.14 -3.97
CA VAL A 164 10.04 17.29 -2.81
C VAL A 164 11.18 18.23 -3.18
N HIS A 165 11.53 19.14 -2.29
CA HIS A 165 12.50 20.21 -2.51
C HIS A 165 13.57 20.19 -1.42
N GLU A 166 14.83 20.35 -1.79
CA GLU A 166 15.98 20.32 -0.88
C GLU A 166 16.29 21.71 -0.35
N GLU A 167 16.53 21.84 0.96
CA GLU A 167 16.84 23.12 1.59
C GLU A 167 18.01 23.85 0.91
N ALA A 168 17.76 25.10 0.53
CA ALA A 168 18.69 26.04 -0.07
C ALA A 168 18.42 27.47 0.47
N PRO A 169 19.29 28.46 0.21
CA PRO A 169 19.00 29.84 0.62
C PRO A 169 17.67 30.35 0.08
N GLY A 170 16.83 30.92 0.93
CA GLY A 170 15.50 31.43 0.58
C GLY A 170 14.36 30.58 1.17
N ALA A 171 13.13 30.90 0.76
CA ALA A 171 11.94 30.14 1.15
C ALA A 171 11.75 28.88 0.28
N PRO A 172 10.94 27.89 0.72
CA PRO A 172 10.78 26.61 0.03
C PRO A 172 10.34 26.67 -1.44
N ASP A 173 9.69 27.75 -1.87
CA ASP A 173 9.30 27.98 -3.26
C ASP A 173 10.49 28.26 -4.20
N ALA A 174 11.64 28.65 -3.64
CA ALA A 174 12.90 28.83 -4.36
C ALA A 174 13.84 27.62 -4.24
N TRP A 175 13.49 26.62 -3.43
CA TRP A 175 14.32 25.44 -3.21
C TRP A 175 14.32 24.50 -4.42
N PRO A 176 15.48 23.93 -4.81
CA PRO A 176 15.55 23.00 -5.92
C PRO A 176 14.74 21.72 -5.65
N GLN A 177 13.95 21.29 -6.63
CA GLN A 177 13.24 20.01 -6.58
C GLN A 177 14.24 18.84 -6.63
N VAL A 178 14.00 17.80 -5.83
CA VAL A 178 14.70 16.51 -5.84
C VAL A 178 13.77 15.41 -6.33
N GLY A 179 14.21 14.64 -7.32
CA GLY A 179 13.41 13.59 -7.94
C GLY A 179 12.23 14.11 -8.77
N PRO A 180 11.40 13.19 -9.31
CA PRO A 180 10.24 13.56 -10.12
C PRO A 180 9.05 13.99 -9.25
N ALA A 181 8.28 14.96 -9.73
CA ALA A 181 6.97 15.27 -9.17
C ALA A 181 5.98 14.15 -9.50
N MET A 182 5.04 13.88 -8.60
CA MET A 182 4.02 12.85 -8.75
C MET A 182 2.64 13.48 -8.94
N PRO A 183 1.99 13.30 -10.11
CA PRO A 183 0.60 13.70 -10.31
C PRO A 183 -0.34 12.78 -9.54
N VAL A 184 -1.25 13.36 -8.78
CA VAL A 184 -2.35 12.69 -8.09
C VAL A 184 -3.65 13.17 -8.74
N PRO A 185 -4.25 12.38 -9.64
CA PRO A 185 -5.41 12.78 -10.41
C PRO A 185 -6.69 12.73 -9.57
N GLY A 186 -7.66 13.59 -9.91
CA GLY A 186 -9.01 13.53 -9.35
C GLY A 186 -9.10 13.83 -7.87
N VAL A 187 -8.14 14.56 -7.32
CA VAL A 187 -8.13 15.01 -5.93
C VAL A 187 -9.29 15.98 -5.73
N ASP A 188 -10.19 15.63 -4.81
CA ASP A 188 -11.33 16.47 -4.48
C ASP A 188 -10.88 17.68 -3.64
N CYS A 189 -10.87 18.86 -4.25
CA CYS A 189 -10.38 20.11 -3.66
C CYS A 189 -11.52 21.01 -3.20
N GLY A 190 -12.49 20.45 -2.46
CA GLY A 190 -13.67 21.18 -2.00
C GLY A 190 -14.97 20.72 -2.62
N GLY A 191 -15.11 19.44 -2.95
CA GLY A 191 -16.37 18.72 -3.10
C GLY A 191 -16.71 17.89 -1.85
N PRO A 192 -17.71 16.99 -1.91
CA PRO A 192 -18.28 16.35 -0.72
C PRO A 192 -17.43 15.18 -0.19
N LYS A 193 -16.35 14.81 -0.89
CA LYS A 193 -15.55 13.63 -0.55
C LYS A 193 -14.40 14.02 0.36
N ASN A 194 -14.45 13.52 1.59
CA ASN A 194 -13.39 13.73 2.56
C ASN A 194 -12.43 12.53 2.61
N TYR A 195 -11.62 12.35 1.56
CA TYR A 195 -10.66 11.25 1.44
C TYR A 195 -9.24 11.65 1.83
N LEU A 196 -8.46 10.65 2.27
CA LEU A 196 -7.01 10.75 2.29
C LEU A 196 -6.49 10.50 0.89
N TRP A 197 -5.55 11.34 0.44
CA TRP A 197 -4.86 11.19 -0.84
C TRP A 197 -3.41 10.79 -0.58
N ALA A 198 -2.77 10.17 -1.58
CA ALA A 198 -1.38 9.82 -1.49
C ALA A 198 -0.66 9.94 -2.84
N ALA A 199 0.59 10.37 -2.75
CA ALA A 199 1.60 10.25 -3.80
C ALA A 199 2.66 9.24 -3.33
N GLY A 200 3.06 8.33 -4.22
CA GLY A 200 4.11 7.36 -3.94
C GLY A 200 5.27 7.47 -4.93
N TRP A 201 6.42 6.92 -4.53
CA TRP A 201 7.59 6.78 -5.40
C TRP A 201 8.20 5.40 -5.16
N ASN A 202 8.92 4.90 -6.17
CA ASN A 202 9.84 3.78 -5.95
C ASN A 202 11.01 4.27 -5.09
N SER A 203 11.55 3.40 -4.25
CA SER A 203 12.77 3.73 -3.49
C SER A 203 13.89 4.18 -4.44
N GLY A 204 14.54 5.30 -4.09
CA GLY A 204 15.60 5.92 -4.87
C GLY A 204 15.16 6.97 -5.90
N GLU A 205 13.87 7.08 -6.24
CA GLU A 205 13.41 8.11 -7.20
C GLU A 205 13.46 9.52 -6.62
N VAL A 206 13.24 9.67 -5.31
CA VAL A 206 13.32 10.95 -4.58
C VAL A 206 14.40 10.83 -3.52
N PRO A 207 15.68 10.97 -3.91
CA PRO A 207 16.80 10.74 -3.00
C PRO A 207 16.86 11.82 -1.92
N LEU A 208 17.23 11.38 -0.72
CA LEU A 208 17.41 12.20 0.47
C LEU A 208 18.73 11.88 1.16
N VAL A 209 19.16 12.80 2.01
CA VAL A 209 20.26 12.61 2.96
C VAL A 209 19.68 12.69 4.37
N PRO A 210 19.81 11.64 5.20
CA PRO A 210 19.36 11.68 6.59
C PRO A 210 19.94 12.88 7.36
N GLY A 211 19.10 13.53 8.17
CA GLY A 211 19.44 14.72 8.94
C GLY A 211 19.31 16.04 8.17
N ARG A 212 19.12 16.04 6.85
CA ARG A 212 18.87 17.26 6.06
C ARG A 212 17.39 17.62 6.03
N LYS A 213 17.11 18.93 5.91
CA LYS A 213 15.77 19.46 5.77
C LYS A 213 15.34 19.49 4.30
N TYR A 214 14.08 19.17 4.06
CA TYR A 214 13.41 19.20 2.77
C TYR A 214 12.02 19.81 2.93
N ALA A 215 11.35 20.13 1.83
CA ALA A 215 9.95 20.51 1.79
C ALA A 215 9.17 19.62 0.84
N VAL A 216 8.01 19.13 1.28
CA VAL A 216 7.00 18.57 0.39
C VAL A 216 6.15 19.72 -0.14
N CYS A 217 6.13 19.90 -1.46
CA CYS A 217 5.22 20.82 -2.14
C CYS A 217 3.99 20.05 -2.63
N ILE A 218 2.82 20.60 -2.37
CA ILE A 218 1.56 20.22 -3.01
C ILE A 218 1.11 21.41 -3.83
N ALA A 219 0.86 21.21 -5.12
CA ALA A 219 0.47 22.26 -6.07
C ALA A 219 -0.65 21.78 -6.98
N ALA A 220 -1.49 22.70 -7.47
CA ALA A 220 -2.40 22.38 -8.56
C ALA A 220 -1.60 22.22 -9.87
N GLU A 221 -1.88 21.17 -10.64
CA GLU A 221 -1.22 20.96 -11.94
C GLU A 221 -1.58 22.06 -12.94
N THR A 222 -2.85 22.50 -12.93
CA THR A 222 -3.34 23.56 -13.80
C THR A 222 -2.95 24.93 -13.25
N PRO A 223 -2.33 25.83 -14.05
CA PRO A 223 -2.03 27.19 -13.64
C PRO A 223 -3.27 27.92 -13.10
N GLY A 224 -3.14 28.52 -11.92
CA GLY A 224 -4.22 29.23 -11.24
C GLY A 224 -5.21 28.32 -10.50
N GLY A 225 -5.02 27.00 -10.53
CA GLY A 225 -5.73 26.07 -9.66
C GLY A 225 -5.45 26.40 -8.20
N VAL A 226 -6.49 26.36 -7.38
CA VAL A 226 -6.41 26.66 -5.95
C VAL A 226 -7.00 25.53 -5.12
N PHE A 227 -6.66 25.47 -3.85
CA PHE A 227 -7.25 24.53 -2.88
C PHE A 227 -6.96 25.01 -1.46
N GLN A 228 -7.57 24.35 -0.47
CA GLN A 228 -7.38 24.63 0.96
C GLN A 228 -6.99 23.32 1.66
N ALA A 229 -6.11 23.41 2.65
CA ALA A 229 -5.64 22.27 3.43
C ALA A 229 -6.00 22.42 4.91
N PHE A 230 -6.20 21.29 5.58
CA PHE A 230 -6.22 21.26 7.04
C PHE A 230 -4.83 21.60 7.57
N TRP A 231 -4.78 22.33 8.68
CA TRP A 231 -3.53 22.70 9.34
C TRP A 231 -3.71 22.85 10.84
N ARG A 232 -2.62 23.02 11.57
CA ARG A 232 -2.63 23.32 13.00
C ARG A 232 -1.55 24.32 13.32
N GLU A 233 -1.79 25.18 14.30
CA GLU A 233 -0.71 25.96 14.92
C GLU A 233 0.32 25.03 15.57
N ASP A 234 1.58 25.29 15.27
CA ASP A 234 2.71 24.67 15.92
C ASP A 234 3.74 25.75 16.30
N ALA A 235 4.25 25.64 17.52
CA ALA A 235 5.29 26.51 18.03
C ALA A 235 6.69 26.00 17.65
N ASP A 236 6.81 24.75 17.19
CA ASP A 236 8.03 24.21 16.63
C ASP A 236 8.28 24.79 15.24
N THR A 237 9.38 25.52 15.08
CA THR A 237 9.79 26.09 13.79
C THR A 237 10.74 25.16 13.02
N ALA A 238 11.08 24.00 13.57
CA ALA A 238 11.92 23.02 12.89
C ALA A 238 11.25 22.48 11.61
N CYS A 239 9.93 22.26 11.68
CA CYS A 239 9.07 21.93 10.56
C CYS A 239 7.99 23.00 10.45
N GLU A 240 7.93 23.72 9.33
CA GLU A 240 6.95 24.78 9.12
C GLU A 240 6.26 24.65 7.75
N CYS A 241 4.99 25.03 7.72
CA CYS A 241 4.22 25.23 6.50
C CYS A 241 4.43 26.63 5.92
N TYR A 242 4.73 26.67 4.62
CA TYR A 242 4.73 27.86 3.79
C TYR A 242 3.58 27.76 2.78
N ARG A 243 2.90 28.87 2.51
CA ARG A 243 1.80 28.91 1.53
C ARG A 243 2.03 29.95 0.45
N LEU A 244 1.59 29.64 -0.77
CA LEU A 244 1.50 30.59 -1.87
C LEU A 244 0.04 30.87 -2.20
N GLY A 245 -0.39 32.12 -2.04
CA GLY A 245 -1.72 32.55 -2.48
C GLY A 245 -1.78 32.86 -3.98
N PRO A 246 -2.98 33.06 -4.56
CA PRO A 246 -3.16 33.48 -5.96
C PRO A 246 -2.46 34.80 -6.30
N SER A 247 -2.31 35.69 -5.31
CA SER A 247 -1.59 36.96 -5.44
C SER A 247 -0.07 36.84 -5.29
N GLY A 248 0.47 35.61 -5.14
CA GLY A 248 1.89 35.36 -4.95
C GLY A 248 2.44 35.74 -3.57
N VAL A 249 1.58 36.09 -2.60
CA VAL A 249 2.03 36.41 -1.24
C VAL A 249 2.48 35.13 -0.54
N THR A 250 3.76 35.09 -0.21
CA THR A 250 4.49 34.00 0.44
C THR A 250 4.67 34.29 1.92
N GLY A 251 4.58 33.28 2.78
CA GLY A 251 5.06 33.41 4.14
C GLY A 251 5.04 32.10 4.90
N ALA A 252 6.03 31.95 5.78
CA ALA A 252 5.97 31.12 6.96
C ALA A 252 4.63 31.34 7.68
N THR A 253 3.92 30.25 7.99
CA THR A 253 2.57 30.34 8.54
C THR A 253 2.51 30.13 10.06
N GLY A 254 3.59 29.67 10.70
CA GLY A 254 3.56 29.21 12.09
C GLY A 254 2.62 28.02 12.30
N ARG A 255 2.44 27.20 11.26
CA ARG A 255 1.50 26.08 11.23
C ARG A 255 2.12 24.87 10.55
N ASP A 256 1.51 23.72 10.80
CA ASP A 256 1.78 22.45 10.13
C ASP A 256 0.55 21.98 9.34
N LEU A 257 0.76 21.50 8.12
CA LEU A 257 -0.28 20.91 7.29
C LEU A 257 -0.71 19.55 7.80
N TRP A 258 -1.95 19.15 7.52
CA TRP A 258 -2.32 17.74 7.51
C TRP A 258 -1.54 17.06 6.40
N LEU A 259 -0.48 16.36 6.77
CA LEU A 259 0.46 15.74 5.85
C LEU A 259 1.24 14.66 6.58
N ALA A 260 1.58 13.58 5.88
CA ALA A 260 2.48 12.54 6.37
C ALA A 260 3.56 12.25 5.34
N VAL A 261 4.81 12.32 5.75
CA VAL A 261 5.99 11.99 4.92
C VAL A 261 6.58 10.70 5.42
N ALA A 262 6.71 9.72 4.53
CA ALA A 262 7.24 8.42 4.84
C ALA A 262 8.44 8.11 3.94
N THR A 263 9.56 7.77 4.58
CA THR A 263 10.83 7.45 3.92
C THR A 263 11.19 5.98 4.15
N ASP A 264 12.25 5.51 3.50
CA ASP A 264 12.82 4.19 3.73
C ASP A 264 13.72 4.08 4.98
N GLY A 265 13.58 5.00 5.94
CA GLY A 265 14.28 4.92 7.24
C GLY A 265 13.86 3.74 8.11
N ASP A 266 12.83 2.98 7.72
CA ASP A 266 12.38 1.74 8.35
C ASP A 266 13.15 0.49 7.87
N GLY A 267 14.10 0.64 6.94
CA GLY A 267 14.88 -0.44 6.36
C GLY A 267 14.14 -1.24 5.27
N LEU A 268 12.97 -0.77 4.82
CA LEU A 268 12.24 -1.35 3.71
C LEU A 268 12.46 -0.57 2.41
N ARG A 269 12.76 -1.27 1.33
CA ARG A 269 12.83 -0.73 -0.03
C ARG A 269 11.57 -1.12 -0.80
N ILE A 270 11.05 -0.20 -1.63
CA ILE A 270 9.89 -0.43 -2.49
C ILE A 270 10.32 -0.18 -3.94
N PRO A 271 10.98 -1.15 -4.60
CA PRO A 271 11.47 -0.98 -5.97
C PRO A 271 10.35 -0.90 -7.01
N TYR A 272 9.15 -1.38 -6.66
CA TYR A 272 7.98 -1.36 -7.51
C TYR A 272 6.77 -0.99 -6.66
N ASN A 273 6.38 0.28 -6.68
CA ASN A 273 5.33 0.84 -5.86
C ASN A 273 4.07 1.14 -6.67
N LYS A 274 2.89 1.13 -6.04
CA LYS A 274 1.69 1.76 -6.60
C LYS A 274 1.70 3.23 -6.18
N ARG A 275 1.95 4.12 -7.13
CA ARG A 275 2.27 5.54 -6.84
C ARG A 275 1.05 6.44 -6.81
N VAL A 276 -0.08 5.98 -7.34
CA VAL A 276 -1.30 6.76 -7.49
C VAL A 276 -2.48 6.06 -6.81
N GLN A 277 -3.28 6.83 -6.08
CA GLN A 277 -4.49 6.37 -5.41
C GLN A 277 -5.67 6.18 -6.37
N THR A 278 -5.45 5.43 -7.44
CA THR A 278 -6.49 5.01 -8.37
C THR A 278 -6.60 3.50 -8.30
N GLU A 279 -7.56 3.02 -7.51
CA GLU A 279 -7.81 1.58 -7.36
C GLU A 279 -8.68 1.06 -8.51
N PHE A 280 -8.49 -0.21 -8.86
CA PHE A 280 -9.41 -1.00 -9.70
C PHE A 280 -9.77 -0.37 -11.06
N GLN A 281 -8.77 -0.17 -11.91
CA GLN A 281 -8.96 0.38 -13.26
C GLN A 281 -9.20 -0.73 -14.31
N GLU A 282 -8.38 -0.77 -15.36
CA GLU A 282 -8.52 -1.73 -16.44
C GLU A 282 -7.93 -3.09 -16.06
N PHE A 283 -8.56 -4.17 -16.52
CA PHE A 283 -8.04 -5.53 -16.37
C PHE A 283 -6.93 -5.83 -17.38
N ALA A 284 -5.89 -6.54 -16.94
CA ALA A 284 -4.89 -7.13 -17.84
C ALA A 284 -5.44 -8.38 -18.56
N GLY A 285 -6.46 -9.02 -17.99
CA GLY A 285 -7.18 -10.16 -18.59
C GLY A 285 -7.17 -11.42 -17.72
N PHE A 286 -8.11 -12.33 -17.99
CA PHE A 286 -8.30 -13.51 -17.15
C PHE A 286 -7.34 -14.60 -17.56
N ARG A 287 -6.42 -14.98 -16.67
CA ARG A 287 -5.47 -16.09 -16.88
C ARG A 287 -5.24 -16.84 -15.58
N ARG A 288 -4.73 -18.06 -15.72
CA ARG A 288 -4.32 -18.87 -14.56
C ARG A 288 -3.02 -18.36 -13.93
N THR A 289 -2.11 -17.84 -14.75
CA THR A 289 -0.79 -17.38 -14.32
C THR A 289 -0.50 -16.00 -14.89
N TRP A 290 0.09 -15.15 -14.05
CA TRP A 290 0.60 -13.83 -14.40
C TRP A 290 1.97 -13.63 -13.76
N ALA A 291 2.87 -12.91 -14.42
CA ALA A 291 4.13 -12.50 -13.82
C ALA A 291 4.45 -11.04 -14.15
N GLN A 292 5.22 -10.38 -13.29
CA GLN A 292 5.76 -9.04 -13.53
C GLN A 292 7.27 -9.05 -13.26
N THR A 293 8.08 -8.56 -14.21
CA THR A 293 9.50 -8.34 -13.94
C THR A 293 9.76 -6.98 -13.31
N TYR A 294 10.80 -6.93 -12.47
CA TYR A 294 11.27 -5.71 -11.82
C TYR A 294 12.77 -5.81 -11.51
N ILE A 295 13.39 -4.69 -11.12
CA ILE A 295 14.79 -4.63 -10.68
C ILE A 295 14.83 -4.56 -9.15
N ALA A 296 15.50 -5.51 -8.51
CA ALA A 296 15.64 -5.54 -7.07
C ALA A 296 16.54 -4.40 -6.57
N GLN A 297 16.25 -3.87 -5.38
CA GLN A 297 17.04 -2.84 -4.71
C GLN A 297 17.50 -3.26 -3.32
N GLY A 298 16.75 -4.11 -2.64
CA GLY A 298 17.07 -4.74 -1.38
C GLY A 298 17.74 -6.11 -1.54
N ARG A 299 17.99 -6.75 -0.41
CA ARG A 299 18.73 -8.03 -0.31
C ARG A 299 17.82 -9.23 -0.03
N SER A 300 16.55 -8.99 0.31
CA SER A 300 15.57 -10.06 0.46
C SER A 300 14.16 -9.54 0.23
N LEU A 301 13.27 -10.36 -0.34
CA LEU A 301 11.86 -9.99 -0.48
C LEU A 301 11.18 -9.98 0.89
N ALA A 302 10.41 -8.94 1.17
CA ALA A 302 9.61 -8.81 2.38
C ALA A 302 8.11 -9.07 2.11
N GLY A 303 7.64 -8.68 0.93
CA GLY A 303 6.26 -8.92 0.55
C GLY A 303 5.91 -8.50 -0.86
N VAL A 304 4.82 -9.06 -1.37
CA VAL A 304 4.22 -8.69 -2.66
C VAL A 304 2.71 -8.59 -2.51
N ILE A 305 2.12 -7.59 -3.15
CA ILE A 305 0.67 -7.38 -3.20
C ILE A 305 0.26 -7.11 -4.64
N LEU A 306 -0.70 -7.86 -5.17
CA LEU A 306 -1.22 -7.73 -6.52
C LEU A 306 -2.71 -7.40 -6.47
N TYR A 307 -3.12 -6.27 -7.06
CA TYR A 307 -4.53 -5.95 -7.25
C TYR A 307 -5.14 -6.90 -8.28
N ALA A 308 -6.24 -7.55 -7.92
CA ALA A 308 -6.92 -8.50 -8.79
C ALA A 308 -8.44 -8.52 -8.57
N ALA A 309 -9.14 -9.08 -9.55
CA ALA A 309 -10.55 -9.38 -9.48
C ALA A 309 -10.88 -10.74 -10.08
N VAL A 310 -12.03 -11.25 -9.67
CA VAL A 310 -12.67 -12.45 -10.20
C VAL A 310 -14.13 -12.14 -10.49
N SER A 311 -14.72 -12.83 -11.46
CA SER A 311 -16.13 -12.63 -11.82
C SER A 311 -17.07 -13.23 -10.77
N GLY A 312 -18.37 -12.94 -10.88
CA GLY A 312 -19.42 -13.54 -10.06
C GLY A 312 -19.55 -15.06 -10.22
N ALA A 313 -19.04 -15.63 -11.31
CA ALA A 313 -18.95 -17.09 -11.51
C ALA A 313 -17.78 -17.73 -10.76
N GLN A 314 -17.04 -16.98 -9.95
CA GLN A 314 -15.91 -17.48 -9.19
C GLN A 314 -16.14 -17.22 -7.69
N PRO A 315 -15.61 -18.08 -6.80
CA PRO A 315 -15.57 -17.76 -5.38
C PRO A 315 -14.95 -16.37 -5.16
N PRO A 316 -15.42 -15.60 -4.17
CA PRO A 316 -14.89 -14.26 -3.91
C PRO A 316 -13.38 -14.32 -3.63
N LEU A 317 -12.66 -13.23 -3.86
CA LEU A 317 -11.19 -13.20 -3.77
C LEU A 317 -10.69 -13.73 -2.42
N GLY A 318 -11.40 -13.43 -1.32
CA GLY A 318 -11.09 -13.92 0.02
C GLY A 318 -11.13 -15.45 0.21
N ARG A 319 -11.59 -16.21 -0.79
CA ARG A 319 -11.59 -17.68 -0.82
C ARG A 319 -10.66 -18.25 -1.90
N GLN A 320 -9.95 -17.39 -2.65
CA GLN A 320 -9.02 -17.82 -3.68
C GLN A 320 -7.59 -17.76 -3.19
N ARG A 321 -6.76 -18.64 -3.75
CA ARG A 321 -5.33 -18.74 -3.44
C ARG A 321 -4.49 -18.69 -4.69
N ALA A 322 -3.33 -18.06 -4.57
CA ALA A 322 -2.30 -18.05 -5.61
C ALA A 322 -0.97 -18.53 -5.05
N CYS A 323 -0.28 -19.41 -5.76
CA CYS A 323 1.13 -19.68 -5.52
C CYS A 323 1.94 -18.49 -6.03
N VAL A 324 2.84 -17.99 -5.18
CA VAL A 324 3.77 -16.91 -5.49
C VAL A 324 5.18 -17.48 -5.61
N ARG A 325 5.78 -17.28 -6.78
CA ARG A 325 7.17 -17.65 -7.06
C ARG A 325 7.98 -16.43 -7.45
N VAL A 326 9.23 -16.40 -7.02
CA VAL A 326 10.19 -15.38 -7.43
C VAL A 326 11.21 -16.05 -8.35
N ARG A 327 11.39 -15.51 -9.56
CA ARG A 327 12.30 -16.10 -10.56
C ARG A 327 13.42 -15.13 -10.92
N ARG A 328 14.65 -15.63 -11.03
CA ARG A 328 15.82 -14.80 -11.40
C ARG A 328 15.83 -14.50 -12.90
N GLY A 329 16.10 -13.25 -13.28
CA GLY A 329 16.26 -12.80 -14.67
C GLY A 329 14.94 -12.59 -15.43
N GLY A 330 13.90 -13.39 -15.14
CA GLY A 330 12.61 -13.28 -15.81
C GLY A 330 11.69 -14.47 -15.57
N PRO A 331 10.53 -14.54 -16.26
CA PRO A 331 9.55 -15.62 -16.10
C PRO A 331 10.08 -17.03 -16.41
N HIS A 332 11.09 -17.15 -17.27
CA HIS A 332 11.74 -18.43 -17.60
C HIS A 332 12.89 -18.78 -16.65
N GLY A 333 13.19 -17.89 -15.71
CA GLY A 333 14.27 -18.05 -14.75
C GLY A 333 14.03 -19.17 -13.73
N PRO A 334 15.11 -19.64 -13.08
CA PRO A 334 14.97 -20.52 -11.93
C PRO A 334 14.25 -19.80 -10.79
N VAL A 335 13.44 -20.55 -10.04
CA VAL A 335 12.83 -20.07 -8.79
C VAL A 335 13.93 -19.81 -7.77
N VAL A 336 13.83 -18.70 -7.05
CA VAL A 336 14.77 -18.28 -5.99
C VAL A 336 14.02 -18.23 -4.67
N GLY A 337 14.57 -18.89 -3.65
CA GLY A 337 14.00 -18.90 -2.31
C GLY A 337 12.73 -19.75 -2.22
N LEU A 338 11.89 -19.40 -1.25
CA LEU A 338 10.66 -20.13 -0.94
C LEU A 338 9.47 -19.68 -1.80
N GLU A 339 8.65 -20.65 -2.21
CA GLU A 339 7.32 -20.39 -2.72
C GLU A 339 6.34 -20.16 -1.56
N LYS A 340 5.44 -19.17 -1.70
CA LYS A 340 4.37 -18.91 -0.72
C LYS A 340 3.01 -19.08 -1.36
N ILE A 341 2.01 -19.32 -0.53
CA ILE A 341 0.61 -19.24 -0.93
C ILE A 341 0.10 -17.86 -0.51
N ALA A 342 -0.17 -17.01 -1.48
CA ALA A 342 -0.87 -15.76 -1.27
C ALA A 342 -2.36 -16.03 -1.02
N SER A 343 -2.88 -15.38 0.02
CA SER A 343 -4.31 -15.32 0.31
C SER A 343 -4.91 -14.11 -0.39
N GLY A 344 -6.09 -14.29 -1.00
CA GLY A 344 -6.86 -13.16 -1.47
C GLY A 344 -7.54 -12.40 -0.33
N ASN A 345 -7.80 -11.12 -0.54
CA ASN A 345 -8.62 -10.25 0.29
C ASN A 345 -9.44 -9.38 -0.66
N GLY A 346 -10.75 -9.23 -0.47
CA GLY A 346 -11.53 -8.40 -1.39
C GLY A 346 -12.96 -8.18 -0.98
N ASN A 347 -13.56 -7.18 -1.60
CA ASN A 347 -14.99 -6.91 -1.52
C ASN A 347 -15.72 -7.79 -2.54
N TRP A 348 -17.00 -8.09 -2.27
CA TRP A 348 -17.82 -8.93 -3.14
C TRP A 348 -19.25 -8.40 -3.22
N THR A 349 -19.76 -8.23 -4.44
CA THR A 349 -21.12 -7.75 -4.70
C THR A 349 -22.04 -8.82 -5.27
N GLY A 350 -21.54 -10.03 -5.46
CA GLY A 350 -22.20 -11.08 -6.23
C GLY A 350 -21.84 -11.05 -7.72
N ASP A 351 -21.65 -9.88 -8.33
CA ASP A 351 -21.29 -9.78 -9.77
C ASP A 351 -19.79 -9.90 -10.02
N ALA A 352 -18.99 -9.45 -9.07
CA ALA A 352 -17.54 -9.56 -9.09
C ALA A 352 -17.02 -9.50 -7.66
N SER A 353 -15.80 -9.99 -7.47
CA SER A 353 -15.00 -9.68 -6.29
C SER A 353 -13.71 -9.02 -6.72
N TRP A 354 -13.37 -7.91 -6.08
CA TRP A 354 -12.14 -7.15 -6.34
C TRP A 354 -11.41 -6.89 -5.04
N GLY A 355 -10.08 -6.89 -5.14
CA GLY A 355 -9.22 -6.68 -4.00
C GLY A 355 -7.78 -7.02 -4.36
N MET A 356 -7.11 -7.78 -3.51
CA MET A 356 -5.68 -8.04 -3.61
C MET A 356 -5.34 -9.49 -3.26
N PHE A 357 -4.34 -10.05 -3.94
CA PHE A 357 -3.55 -11.17 -3.41
C PHE A 357 -2.32 -10.62 -2.70
N GLY A 358 -1.94 -11.19 -1.55
CA GLY A 358 -0.74 -10.78 -0.85
C GLY A 358 0.01 -11.96 -0.24
N ALA A 359 1.35 -11.86 -0.25
CA ALA A 359 2.25 -12.78 0.43
C ALA A 359 3.34 -12.00 1.17
N ALA A 360 3.67 -12.44 2.38
CA ALA A 360 4.74 -11.92 3.22
C ALA A 360 5.85 -12.96 3.39
N TYR A 361 7.09 -12.49 3.50
CA TYR A 361 8.29 -13.31 3.58
C TYR A 361 9.14 -12.86 4.75
N ALA A 362 9.67 -13.79 5.53
CA ALA A 362 10.70 -13.46 6.51
C ALA A 362 12.05 -13.15 5.79
N PRO A 363 12.93 -12.34 6.40
CA PRO A 363 14.24 -12.05 5.83
C PRO A 363 15.01 -13.33 5.50
N GLY A 364 15.57 -13.39 4.29
CA GLY A 364 16.34 -14.53 3.81
C GLY A 364 15.52 -15.65 3.16
N GLU A 365 14.19 -15.67 3.32
CA GLU A 365 13.34 -16.69 2.65
C GLU A 365 13.41 -16.59 1.12
N VAL A 366 13.53 -15.37 0.61
CA VAL A 366 13.80 -15.08 -0.80
C VAL A 366 14.98 -14.12 -0.86
N PRO A 367 16.21 -14.61 -1.08
CA PRO A 367 17.38 -13.75 -1.20
C PRO A 367 17.42 -13.06 -2.57
N LEU A 368 17.79 -11.79 -2.56
CA LEU A 368 17.85 -10.93 -3.73
C LEU A 368 19.24 -10.29 -3.86
N VAL A 369 19.60 -9.92 -5.08
CA VAL A 369 20.82 -9.17 -5.38
C VAL A 369 20.39 -7.80 -5.92
N PRO A 370 20.72 -6.70 -5.24
CA PRO A 370 20.42 -5.36 -5.73
C PRO A 370 20.95 -5.14 -7.16
N GLY A 371 20.14 -4.54 -8.03
CA GLY A 371 20.44 -4.31 -9.44
C GLY A 371 20.09 -5.46 -10.39
N GLU A 372 19.83 -6.66 -9.87
CA GLU A 372 19.43 -7.81 -10.69
C GLU A 372 17.93 -7.79 -11.00
N ARG A 373 17.58 -8.37 -12.15
CA ARG A 373 16.19 -8.53 -12.58
C ARG A 373 15.57 -9.77 -11.96
N TYR A 374 14.32 -9.65 -11.52
CA TYR A 374 13.50 -10.77 -11.05
C TYR A 374 12.10 -10.70 -11.65
N ALA A 375 11.37 -11.83 -11.62
CA ALA A 375 9.95 -11.89 -11.92
C ALA A 375 9.16 -12.40 -10.70
N ILE A 376 8.09 -11.70 -10.33
CA ILE A 376 7.10 -12.19 -9.37
C ILE A 376 5.98 -12.87 -10.16
N GLU A 377 5.85 -14.19 -10.03
CA GLU A 377 4.81 -15.00 -10.66
C GLU A 377 3.71 -15.30 -9.65
N PHE A 378 2.45 -15.03 -10.03
CA PHE A 378 1.25 -15.47 -9.34
C PHE A 378 0.55 -16.52 -10.21
N GLN A 379 0.31 -17.71 -9.65
CA GLN A 379 -0.44 -18.79 -10.28
C GLN A 379 -1.62 -19.20 -9.43
N SER A 380 -2.83 -19.14 -9.97
CA SER A 380 -4.04 -19.63 -9.31
C SER A 380 -3.88 -21.12 -8.92
N LEU A 381 -4.08 -21.39 -7.63
CA LEU A 381 -4.16 -22.75 -7.10
C LEU A 381 -5.55 -23.37 -7.28
N GLU A 382 -6.54 -22.55 -7.64
CA GLU A 382 -7.87 -23.06 -7.93
C GLU A 382 -7.85 -23.98 -9.15
N HIS A 383 -8.77 -24.95 -9.13
CA HIS A 383 -8.95 -25.96 -10.17
C HIS A 383 -10.40 -26.43 -10.16
N ARG A 384 -10.81 -27.24 -11.13
CA ARG A 384 -12.20 -27.74 -11.21
C ARG A 384 -12.72 -28.27 -9.88
N GLY A 385 -11.97 -29.12 -9.18
CA GLY A 385 -12.37 -29.62 -7.86
C GLY A 385 -12.61 -28.59 -6.74
N THR A 386 -12.03 -27.37 -6.80
CA THR A 386 -12.30 -26.31 -5.82
C THR A 386 -13.40 -25.34 -6.28
N LEU A 387 -13.66 -25.28 -7.59
CA LEU A 387 -14.62 -24.37 -8.21
C LEU A 387 -15.98 -25.02 -8.45
N HIS A 388 -15.99 -26.32 -8.74
CA HIS A 388 -17.19 -27.03 -9.17
C HIS A 388 -18.26 -27.07 -8.09
N GLY A 389 -19.48 -26.72 -8.49
CA GLY A 389 -20.63 -26.62 -7.59
C GLY A 389 -20.68 -25.35 -6.76
N TYR A 390 -19.71 -24.43 -6.91
CA TYR A 390 -19.87 -23.09 -6.36
C TYR A 390 -21.01 -22.36 -7.10
N THR A 391 -21.92 -21.80 -6.32
CA THR A 391 -23.01 -20.94 -6.80
C THR A 391 -22.99 -19.67 -5.97
N ASN A 392 -22.94 -18.51 -6.64
CA ASN A 392 -22.95 -17.23 -5.95
C ASN A 392 -24.33 -16.89 -5.35
N ILE A 393 -24.41 -15.80 -4.58
CA ILE A 393 -25.66 -15.29 -3.98
C ILE A 393 -26.75 -14.93 -5.01
N LYS A 394 -26.40 -14.81 -6.29
CA LYS A 394 -27.32 -14.52 -7.40
C LYS A 394 -27.71 -15.77 -8.18
N GLY A 395 -27.32 -16.97 -7.75
CA GLY A 395 -27.61 -18.22 -8.44
C GLY A 395 -26.73 -18.52 -9.65
N GLN A 396 -25.68 -17.73 -9.91
CA GLN A 396 -24.73 -18.00 -10.97
C GLN A 396 -23.79 -19.12 -10.55
N VAL A 397 -23.79 -20.20 -11.34
CA VAL A 397 -22.92 -21.37 -11.14
C VAL A 397 -21.52 -21.04 -11.68
N SER A 398 -20.50 -21.60 -11.03
CA SER A 398 -19.12 -21.46 -11.49
C SER A 398 -18.91 -22.03 -12.88
N ASP A 399 -18.02 -21.39 -13.64
CA ASP A 399 -17.62 -21.84 -14.97
C ASP A 399 -16.45 -22.85 -14.93
N ASP A 400 -16.06 -23.32 -13.74
CA ASP A 400 -14.97 -24.26 -13.49
C ASP A 400 -13.59 -23.82 -14.03
N ARG A 401 -13.44 -22.58 -14.49
CA ARG A 401 -12.19 -22.07 -15.07
C ARG A 401 -11.29 -21.44 -14.01
N PRO A 402 -10.09 -21.97 -13.75
CA PRO A 402 -9.19 -21.38 -12.77
C PRO A 402 -8.50 -20.14 -13.32
N GLY A 403 -8.31 -19.13 -12.47
CA GLY A 403 -7.60 -17.91 -12.80
C GLY A 403 -8.16 -16.68 -12.11
N PHE A 404 -7.58 -15.53 -12.46
CA PHE A 404 -7.96 -14.22 -11.97
C PHE A 404 -7.63 -13.15 -13.00
N ASN A 405 -8.18 -11.95 -12.81
CA ASN A 405 -7.87 -10.76 -13.61
C ASN A 405 -7.05 -9.78 -12.75
N PRO A 406 -5.72 -9.65 -12.94
CA PRO A 406 -5.01 -8.55 -12.33
C PRO A 406 -5.41 -7.23 -12.99
N TYR A 407 -5.28 -6.14 -12.23
CA TYR A 407 -5.44 -4.79 -12.78
C TYR A 407 -4.14 -4.31 -13.41
N ARG A 408 -4.26 -3.39 -14.38
CA ARG A 408 -3.13 -2.66 -14.95
C ARG A 408 -2.81 -1.45 -14.10
N LYS A 409 -1.54 -1.07 -14.02
CA LYS A 409 -1.16 0.25 -13.50
C LYS A 409 -1.83 1.33 -14.34
N ALA A 410 -2.43 2.31 -13.65
CA ALA A 410 -3.01 3.48 -14.28
C ALA A 410 -1.91 4.51 -14.55
N ALA A 411 -1.97 5.23 -15.67
CA ALA A 411 -1.11 6.39 -15.86
C ALA A 411 -1.33 7.40 -14.70
N PRO A 412 -0.29 8.11 -14.23
CA PRO A 412 1.12 8.10 -14.65
C PRO A 412 2.01 6.99 -14.02
N ASP A 413 1.43 5.95 -13.40
CA ASP A 413 2.12 5.00 -12.54
C ASP A 413 2.96 3.91 -13.25
N SER A 414 3.39 4.10 -14.51
CA SER A 414 4.13 3.08 -15.28
C SER A 414 5.51 2.72 -14.71
N TYR A 415 6.02 1.53 -15.02
CA TYR A 415 7.32 1.05 -14.57
C TYR A 415 8.20 0.57 -15.73
N ALA A 416 9.02 1.48 -16.26
CA ALA A 416 9.77 1.27 -17.50
C ALA A 416 10.79 0.10 -17.46
N ALA A 417 11.28 -0.30 -16.28
CA ALA A 417 12.26 -1.38 -16.17
C ALA A 417 11.64 -2.79 -16.13
N GLY A 418 10.30 -2.88 -16.14
CA GLY A 418 9.55 -4.11 -16.01
C GLY A 418 8.78 -4.50 -17.26
N THR A 419 8.15 -5.66 -17.19
CA THR A 419 7.31 -6.23 -18.24
C THR A 419 6.37 -7.23 -17.58
N ALA A 420 5.07 -7.14 -17.88
CA ALA A 420 4.11 -8.15 -17.46
C ALA A 420 4.09 -9.33 -18.45
N TYR A 421 3.79 -10.52 -17.94
CA TYR A 421 3.68 -11.75 -18.73
C TYR A 421 2.39 -12.49 -18.42
N ALA A 422 1.55 -12.69 -19.44
CA ALA A 422 0.38 -13.55 -19.38
C ALA A 422 0.78 -15.03 -19.49
N ASN A 423 0.04 -15.91 -18.81
CA ASN A 423 0.36 -17.34 -18.71
C ASN A 423 1.78 -17.63 -18.20
N GLY A 424 2.40 -16.64 -17.54
CA GLY A 424 3.78 -16.68 -17.09
C GLY A 424 4.83 -16.67 -18.19
N ILE A 425 4.49 -16.45 -19.47
CA ILE A 425 5.47 -16.50 -20.58
C ILE A 425 5.23 -15.48 -21.71
N GLU A 426 4.00 -15.02 -21.91
CA GLU A 426 3.64 -14.15 -23.02
C GLU A 426 3.74 -12.69 -22.58
N ALA A 427 4.74 -11.95 -23.05
CA ALA A 427 4.90 -10.54 -22.73
C ALA A 427 3.66 -9.73 -23.18
N VAL A 428 3.20 -8.83 -22.32
CA VAL A 428 2.09 -7.92 -22.64
C VAL A 428 2.51 -6.46 -22.42
N GLU A 429 1.94 -5.56 -23.22
CA GLU A 429 2.22 -4.11 -23.16
C GLU A 429 1.44 -3.42 -22.04
N CYS A 430 1.62 -3.92 -20.81
CA CYS A 430 1.15 -3.24 -19.62
C CYS A 430 2.02 -3.62 -18.42
N ASP A 431 1.86 -2.86 -17.35
CA ASP A 431 2.39 -3.21 -16.05
C ASP A 431 1.25 -3.64 -15.12
N LEU A 432 1.49 -4.68 -14.32
CA LEU A 432 0.51 -5.14 -13.34
C LEU A 432 0.45 -4.18 -12.15
N ASP A 433 -0.77 -3.88 -11.67
CA ASP A 433 -0.99 -3.03 -10.50
C ASP A 433 -0.61 -3.78 -9.22
N MET A 434 0.65 -3.63 -8.82
CA MET A 434 1.24 -4.34 -7.69
C MET A 434 2.17 -3.45 -6.86
N GLN A 435 2.51 -3.95 -5.67
CA GLN A 435 3.57 -3.43 -4.82
C GLN A 435 4.54 -4.55 -4.44
N ILE A 436 5.83 -4.32 -4.61
CA ILE A 436 6.92 -5.21 -4.23
C ILE A 436 7.73 -4.52 -3.15
N ILE A 437 7.97 -5.23 -2.04
CA ILE A 437 8.60 -4.71 -0.83
C ILE A 437 9.78 -5.61 -0.50
N GLU A 438 10.92 -5.00 -0.21
CA GLU A 438 12.18 -5.69 0.07
C GLU A 438 12.78 -5.19 1.37
N TYR A 439 13.53 -6.05 2.05
CA TYR A 439 14.43 -5.64 3.11
C TYR A 439 15.71 -5.06 2.51
N GLU A 440 16.13 -3.89 2.98
CA GLU A 440 17.43 -3.32 2.60
C GLU A 440 18.59 -4.25 2.97
N GLN A 441 18.52 -4.82 4.17
CA GLN A 441 19.49 -5.79 4.68
C GLN A 441 18.85 -7.17 4.76
N ALA A 442 19.63 -8.21 4.51
CA ALA A 442 19.30 -9.58 4.88
C ALA A 442 20.21 -9.99 6.05
N PRO A 443 19.73 -10.78 7.03
CA PRO A 443 20.52 -11.22 8.16
C PRO A 443 21.76 -12.02 7.78
#